data_AF-A0A9D6WNX2-F1
#
_entry.id   AF-A0A9D6WNX2-F1
#
_cell.length_a   1.000
_cell.length_b   1.000
_cell.length_c   1.000
_cell.angle_alpha   90.00
_cell.angle_beta   90.00
_cell.angle_gamma   90.00
#
_symmetry.space_group_name_H-M   'P 1'
#
loop_
_entity.id
_entity.type
_entity.pdbx_description
1 polymer ?
#
loop_
_entity_poly.entity_id
_entity_poly.type
_entity_poly.pdbx_seq_one_letter_code
_entity_poly.pdbx_strand_id
1 'polypeptide(L)'
;MAQPSDAHDKPGMYESLYASMSERLSRRLFDQVVAAKTLRPQMSRALGLAFFIATLVYLIVVLIGLLGIVWLIYGFSNFIFWIGAAICFALTWFLAPRLPRAEGTILSRNDYPALYRVFDRVAAALNARPVDGIVLDENYNAAYSVVGWQRQ
;
A
#
# COMPACT_ATOMS: atom_id res chain seq x y z
N MET A 1 -20.27 -39.24 -13.53
CA MET A 1 -18.88 -39.10 -13.04
C MET A 1 -18.96 -38.67 -11.59
N ALA A 2 -18.39 -39.46 -10.69
CA ALA A 2 -18.40 -39.23 -9.25
C ALA A 2 -17.41 -38.11 -8.84
N GLN A 3 -17.77 -37.43 -7.77
CA GLN A 3 -17.13 -36.31 -7.07
C GLN A 3 -15.92 -36.76 -6.23
N PRO A 4 -15.02 -35.84 -5.82
CA PRO A 4 -14.29 -36.04 -4.58
C PRO A 4 -14.53 -34.89 -3.58
N SER A 5 -15.29 -35.22 -2.55
CA SER A 5 -14.92 -35.06 -1.13
C SER A 5 -14.66 -33.64 -0.57
N ASP A 6 -15.72 -32.91 -0.27
CA ASP A 6 -15.72 -31.91 0.82
C ASP A 6 -15.86 -32.62 2.17
N ALA A 7 -14.76 -33.26 2.61
CA ALA A 7 -14.62 -33.69 3.98
C ALA A 7 -14.31 -32.44 4.82
N HIS A 8 -15.35 -31.76 5.30
CA HIS A 8 -15.22 -30.77 6.35
C HIS A 8 -14.66 -31.45 7.60
N ASP A 9 -13.35 -31.28 7.80
CA ASP A 9 -12.65 -31.61 9.03
C ASP A 9 -13.36 -30.91 10.19
N LYS A 10 -13.51 -31.63 11.31
CA LYS A 10 -14.23 -31.15 12.49
C LYS A 10 -13.64 -29.81 12.94
N PRO A 11 -14.47 -28.82 13.32
CA PRO A 11 -13.98 -27.48 13.66
C PRO A 11 -12.92 -27.61 14.76
N GLY A 12 -11.69 -27.25 14.42
CA GLY A 12 -10.57 -27.31 15.35
C GLY A 12 -10.82 -26.32 16.48
N MET A 13 -10.33 -26.62 17.69
CA MET A 13 -10.40 -25.72 18.85
C MET A 13 -9.86 -24.31 18.55
N TYR A 14 -8.96 -24.19 17.58
CA TYR A 14 -8.44 -22.92 17.09
C TYR A 14 -9.49 -22.10 16.33
N GLU A 15 -10.40 -22.72 15.59
CA GLU A 15 -11.36 -22.03 14.72
C GLU A 15 -12.45 -21.31 15.53
N SER A 16 -12.89 -21.90 16.64
CA SER A 16 -13.81 -21.24 17.59
C SER A 16 -13.12 -20.09 18.35
N LEU A 17 -11.84 -20.26 18.70
CA LEU A 17 -11.03 -19.19 19.28
C LEU A 17 -10.85 -18.02 18.31
N TYR A 18 -10.48 -18.30 17.04
CA TYR A 18 -10.36 -17.30 15.99
C TYR A 18 -11.69 -16.59 15.70
N ALA A 19 -12.80 -17.33 15.65
CA ALA A 19 -14.13 -16.76 15.44
C ALA A 19 -14.52 -15.78 16.57
N SER A 20 -14.25 -16.15 17.83
CA SER A 20 -14.56 -15.28 18.97
C SER A 20 -13.70 -14.00 19.01
N MET A 21 -12.44 -14.10 18.60
CA MET A 21 -11.53 -12.96 18.52
C MET A 21 -11.88 -12.03 17.36
N SER A 22 -12.18 -12.60 16.19
CA SER A 22 -12.53 -11.82 14.99
C SER A 22 -13.82 -11.04 15.21
N GLU A 23 -14.82 -11.62 15.88
CA GLU A 23 -16.09 -10.97 16.14
C GLU A 23 -15.93 -9.74 17.06
N ARG A 24 -15.08 -9.85 18.09
CA ARG A 24 -14.77 -8.74 18.99
C ARG A 24 -13.96 -7.64 18.30
N LEU A 25 -12.99 -8.03 17.47
CA LEU A 25 -12.15 -7.07 16.74
C LEU A 25 -12.95 -6.34 15.66
N SER A 26 -13.78 -7.07 14.90
CA SER A 26 -14.70 -6.52 13.91
C SER A 26 -15.69 -5.55 14.53
N ARG A 27 -16.33 -5.90 15.66
CA ARG A 27 -17.24 -4.97 16.36
C ARG A 27 -16.53 -3.71 16.80
N ARG A 28 -15.33 -3.81 17.37
CA ARG A 28 -14.54 -2.63 17.76
C ARG A 28 -14.16 -1.74 16.57
N LEU A 29 -13.74 -2.34 15.46
CA LEU A 29 -13.42 -1.59 14.24
C LEU A 29 -14.67 -0.93 13.65
N PHE A 30 -15.80 -1.65 13.62
CA PHE A 30 -17.07 -1.11 13.16
C PHE A 30 -17.53 0.06 14.01
N ASP A 31 -17.52 -0.09 15.33
CA ASP A 31 -17.88 0.97 16.27
C ASP A 31 -16.94 2.18 16.13
N GLN A 32 -15.64 1.95 15.90
CA GLN A 32 -14.69 3.03 15.62
C GLN A 32 -14.97 3.75 14.29
N VAL A 33 -15.33 3.03 13.22
CA VAL A 33 -15.66 3.64 11.92
C VAL A 33 -16.96 4.44 12.01
N VAL A 34 -17.97 3.93 12.71
CA VAL A 34 -19.27 4.59 12.89
C VAL A 34 -19.14 5.81 13.83
N ALA A 35 -18.33 5.71 14.88
CA ALA A 35 -18.12 6.81 15.83
C ALA A 35 -17.11 7.86 15.33
N ALA A 36 -16.26 7.52 14.35
CA ALA A 36 -15.25 8.44 13.83
C ALA A 36 -15.90 9.56 13.00
N LYS A 37 -16.12 10.71 13.65
CA LYS A 37 -16.59 11.95 13.01
C LYS A 37 -15.61 12.54 11.99
N THR A 38 -14.34 12.10 12.02
CA THR A 38 -13.29 12.44 11.05
C THR A 38 -12.28 11.29 10.97
N LEU A 39 -12.10 10.67 9.80
CA LEU A 39 -11.07 9.65 9.51
C LEU A 39 -9.65 10.25 9.40
N ARG A 40 -9.34 11.32 10.13
CA ARG A 40 -7.98 11.84 10.18
C ARG A 40 -7.13 10.86 11.01
N PRO A 41 -5.95 10.44 10.51
CA PRO A 41 -5.05 9.61 11.30
C PRO A 41 -4.73 10.35 12.59
N GLN A 42 -5.30 9.89 13.70
CA GLN A 42 -4.99 10.44 15.01
C GLN A 42 -3.51 10.14 15.25
N MET A 43 -2.75 11.16 15.64
CA MET A 43 -1.31 11.09 15.94
C MET A 43 -1.10 10.10 17.09
N SER A 44 -1.08 8.81 16.74
CA SER A 44 -0.90 7.72 17.68
C SER A 44 0.59 7.40 17.76
N ARG A 45 1.01 6.86 18.91
CA ARG A 45 2.39 6.38 19.09
C ARG A 45 2.81 5.37 18.01
N ALA A 46 1.84 4.63 17.46
CA ALA A 46 2.03 3.72 16.34
C ALA A 46 2.41 4.45 15.04
N LEU A 47 1.82 5.62 14.77
CA LEU A 47 2.19 6.44 13.61
C LEU A 47 3.65 6.92 13.73
N GLY A 48 4.06 7.35 14.93
CA GLY A 48 5.45 7.76 15.19
C GLY A 48 6.45 6.62 15.00
N LEU A 49 6.14 5.42 15.49
CA LEU A 49 6.94 4.20 15.25
C LEU A 49 7.02 3.87 13.75
N ALA A 50 5.91 3.95 13.02
CA ALA A 50 5.89 3.72 11.58
C ALA A 50 6.79 4.71 10.84
N PHE A 51 6.73 6.01 11.18
CA PHE A 51 7.62 7.02 10.60
C PHE A 51 9.08 6.81 10.98
N PHE A 52 9.37 6.40 12.21
CA PHE A 52 10.73 6.08 12.64
C PHE A 52 11.32 4.91 11.86
N ILE A 53 10.57 3.81 11.72
CA ILE A 53 10.98 2.64 10.93
C ILE A 53 11.17 3.03 9.47
N ALA A 54 10.22 3.77 8.89
CA ALA A 54 10.36 4.28 7.54
C ALA A 54 11.65 5.10 7.38
N THR A 55 11.88 6.07 8.27
CA THR A 55 13.10 6.90 8.27
C THR A 55 14.37 6.07 8.32
N LEU A 56 14.40 5.04 9.17
CA LEU A 56 15.55 4.13 9.31
C LEU A 56 15.81 3.36 8.00
N VAL A 57 14.76 2.85 7.35
CA VAL A 57 14.86 2.18 6.05
C VAL A 57 15.39 3.13 4.97
N TYR A 58 14.87 4.37 4.91
CA TYR A 58 15.37 5.38 3.97
C TYR A 58 16.84 5.74 4.24
N LEU A 59 17.24 5.86 5.52
CA LEU A 59 18.61 6.15 5.92
C LEU A 59 19.58 5.06 5.43
N ILE A 60 19.21 3.78 5.56
CA ILE A 60 20.02 2.66 5.06
C ILE A 60 20.24 2.78 3.55
N VAL A 61 19.18 3.06 2.77
CA VAL A 61 19.27 3.22 1.32
C VAL A 61 20.20 4.38 0.93
N VAL A 62 20.12 5.50 1.66
CA VAL A 62 21.02 6.66 1.47
C VAL A 62 22.47 6.32 1.81
N LEU A 63 22.71 5.61 2.92
CA LEU A 63 24.06 5.19 3.32
C LEU A 63 24.70 4.26 2.29
N ILE A 64 23.94 3.33 1.70
CA ILE A 64 24.41 2.47 0.61
C ILE A 64 24.82 3.29 -0.61
N GLY A 65 24.02 4.30 -0.98
CA GLY A 65 24.37 5.22 -2.07
C GLY A 65 25.64 6.03 -1.79
N LEU A 66 25.77 6.56 -0.57
CA LEU A 66 26.97 7.29 -0.13
C LEU A 66 28.22 6.41 -0.15
N LEU A 67 28.12 5.14 0.29
CA LEU A 67 29.22 4.18 0.19
C LEU A 67 29.64 3.96 -1.26
N GLY A 68 28.69 3.86 -2.20
CA GLY A 68 28.99 3.79 -3.62
C GLY A 68 29.76 5.01 -4.15
N ILE A 69 29.39 6.22 -3.70
CA ILE A 69 30.09 7.47 -4.06
C ILE A 69 31.51 7.48 -3.49
N VAL A 70 31.68 7.13 -2.20
CA VAL A 70 33.00 7.05 -1.55
C VAL A 70 33.89 6.06 -2.30
N TRP A 71 33.37 4.89 -2.65
CA TRP A 71 34.13 3.91 -3.43
C TRP A 71 34.53 4.40 -4.81
N LEU A 72 33.69 5.20 -5.47
CA LEU A 72 34.01 5.78 -6.78
C LEU A 72 35.12 6.84 -6.69
N ILE A 73 35.13 7.64 -5.62
CA ILE A 73 36.15 8.70 -5.40
C ILE A 73 37.51 8.10 -5.00
N TYR A 74 37.53 7.19 -4.03
CA TYR A 74 38.79 6.62 -3.50
C TYR A 74 39.32 5.44 -4.31
N GLY A 75 38.47 4.78 -5.10
CA GLY A 75 38.78 3.55 -5.83
C GLY A 75 39.09 3.71 -7.31
N PHE A 76 39.24 4.94 -7.82
CA PHE A 76 39.30 5.24 -9.27
C PHE A 76 40.33 4.41 -10.05
N SER A 77 41.45 4.04 -9.42
CA SER A 77 42.53 3.26 -10.04
C SER A 77 42.27 1.75 -10.12
N ASN A 78 41.25 1.22 -9.43
CA ASN A 78 41.02 -0.22 -9.28
C ASN A 78 39.62 -0.61 -9.79
N PHE A 79 39.57 -1.48 -10.79
CA PHE A 79 38.32 -1.95 -11.41
C PHE A 79 37.34 -2.59 -10.42
N ILE A 80 37.84 -3.20 -9.33
CA ILE A 80 37.00 -3.80 -8.27
C ILE A 80 36.09 -2.77 -7.59
N PHE A 81 36.57 -1.54 -7.37
CA PHE A 81 35.79 -0.49 -6.73
C PHE A 81 34.68 0.05 -7.65
N TRP A 82 34.88 0.00 -8.97
CA TRP A 82 33.84 0.32 -9.95
C TRP A 82 32.69 -0.68 -9.92
N ILE A 83 33.00 -1.99 -9.88
CA ILE A 83 31.99 -3.05 -9.71
C ILE A 83 31.23 -2.84 -8.41
N GLY A 84 31.96 -2.56 -7.34
CA GLY A 84 31.40 -2.28 -6.03
C GLY A 84 30.42 -1.11 -6.01
N ALA A 85 30.84 0.03 -6.58
CA ALA A 85 29.98 1.21 -6.72
C ALA A 85 28.74 0.91 -7.56
N ALA A 86 28.88 0.19 -8.68
CA ALA A 86 27.77 -0.21 -9.54
C ALA A 86 26.75 -1.07 -8.78
N ILE A 87 27.21 -2.02 -7.95
CA ILE A 87 26.33 -2.84 -7.11
C ILE A 87 25.60 -1.97 -6.07
N CYS A 88 26.29 -1.05 -5.41
CA CYS A 88 25.66 -0.12 -4.45
C CYS A 88 24.57 0.72 -5.14
N PHE A 89 24.85 1.29 -6.30
CA PHE A 89 23.86 2.05 -7.06
C PHE A 89 22.68 1.18 -7.54
N ALA A 90 22.95 -0.03 -8.01
CA ALA A 90 21.90 -0.98 -8.39
C ALA A 90 21.01 -1.30 -7.18
N LEU A 91 21.60 -1.58 -6.02
CA LEU A 91 20.85 -1.82 -4.77
C LEU A 91 20.02 -0.61 -4.37
N THR A 92 20.59 0.60 -4.39
CA THR A 92 19.83 1.83 -4.12
C THR A 92 18.65 1.97 -5.07
N TRP A 93 18.81 1.66 -6.36
CA TRP A 93 17.74 1.73 -7.35
C TRP A 93 16.65 0.67 -7.13
N PHE A 94 17.03 -0.56 -6.80
CA PHE A 94 16.08 -1.65 -6.57
C PHE A 94 15.35 -1.54 -5.22
N LEU A 95 16.03 -1.05 -4.19
CA LEU A 95 15.46 -0.82 -2.86
C LEU A 95 14.74 0.55 -2.76
N ALA A 96 14.88 1.41 -3.77
CA ALA A 96 14.21 2.70 -3.77
C ALA A 96 12.68 2.50 -3.68
N PRO A 97 12.03 3.06 -2.65
CA PRO A 97 10.58 3.00 -2.52
C PRO A 97 9.94 3.70 -3.70
N ARG A 98 9.24 2.91 -4.54
CA ARG A 98 8.63 3.40 -5.77
C ARG A 98 7.40 4.23 -5.43
N LEU A 99 7.22 5.32 -6.18
CA LEU A 99 5.98 6.10 -6.11
C LEU A 99 4.82 5.24 -6.60
N PRO A 100 3.72 5.14 -5.82
CA PRO A 100 2.54 4.41 -6.25
C PRO A 100 1.96 5.10 -7.48
N ARG A 101 1.81 4.32 -8.55
CA ARG A 101 1.16 4.73 -9.79
C ARG A 101 -0.21 4.05 -9.84
N ALA A 102 -1.16 4.66 -10.53
CA ALA A 102 -2.38 3.94 -10.89
C ALA A 102 -1.96 2.77 -11.79
N GLU A 103 -2.25 1.55 -11.34
CA GLU A 103 -2.05 0.35 -12.14
C GLU A 103 -3.29 0.16 -13.01
N GLY A 104 -3.11 -0.19 -14.29
CA GLY A 104 -4.22 -0.45 -15.23
C GLY A 104 -4.67 0.74 -16.08
N THR A 105 -5.65 0.46 -16.95
CA THR A 105 -6.25 1.46 -17.85
C THR A 105 -7.24 2.31 -17.08
N ILE A 106 -6.98 3.61 -16.98
CA ILE A 106 -7.90 4.57 -16.36
C ILE A 106 -9.05 4.82 -17.33
N LEU A 107 -10.28 4.48 -16.93
CA LEU A 107 -11.47 4.78 -17.70
C LEU A 107 -11.72 6.28 -17.64
N SER A 108 -11.71 6.95 -18.79
CA SER A 108 -11.98 8.39 -18.87
C SER A 108 -13.44 8.70 -18.55
N ARG A 109 -13.65 9.87 -17.91
CA ARG A 109 -14.98 10.40 -17.62
C ARG A 109 -15.79 10.71 -18.89
N ASN A 110 -15.10 11.04 -19.98
CA ASN A 110 -15.75 11.31 -21.27
C ASN A 110 -16.29 10.04 -21.91
N ASP A 111 -15.61 8.91 -21.72
CA ASP A 111 -15.97 7.63 -22.34
C ASP A 111 -17.07 6.92 -21.53
N TYR A 112 -17.10 7.11 -20.20
CA TYR A 112 -18.04 6.43 -19.29
C TYR A 112 -18.79 7.39 -18.35
N PRO A 113 -19.54 8.37 -18.87
CA PRO A 113 -20.17 9.42 -18.04
C PRO A 113 -21.22 8.86 -17.07
N ALA A 114 -21.93 7.80 -17.45
CA ALA A 114 -22.95 7.18 -16.58
C ALA A 114 -22.33 6.57 -15.32
N LEU A 115 -21.17 5.93 -15.44
CA LEU A 115 -20.45 5.32 -14.32
C LEU A 115 -19.99 6.39 -13.34
N TYR A 116 -19.33 7.43 -13.84
CA TYR A 116 -18.88 8.55 -13.02
C TYR A 116 -20.03 9.26 -12.32
N ARG A 117 -21.21 9.39 -12.95
CA ARG A 117 -22.40 9.97 -12.29
C ARG A 117 -22.87 9.18 -11.07
N VAL A 118 -22.72 7.86 -11.06
CA VAL A 118 -23.05 7.05 -9.89
C VAL A 118 -22.08 7.37 -8.75
N PHE A 119 -20.78 7.36 -9.03
CA PHE A 119 -19.76 7.70 -8.02
C PHE A 119 -19.88 9.14 -7.53
N ASP A 120 -20.18 10.10 -8.41
CA ASP A 120 -20.38 11.50 -8.03
C ASP A 120 -21.57 11.67 -7.08
N ARG A 121 -22.67 10.92 -7.28
CA ARG A 121 -23.82 10.95 -6.36
C ARG A 121 -23.46 10.41 -4.99
N VAL A 122 -22.68 9.33 -4.93
CA VAL A 122 -22.18 8.77 -3.66
C VAL A 122 -21.23 9.77 -2.99
N ALA A 123 -20.29 10.35 -3.74
CA ALA A 123 -19.36 11.35 -3.23
C ALA A 123 -20.11 12.58 -2.68
N ALA A 124 -21.12 13.07 -3.40
CA ALA A 124 -21.96 14.17 -2.95
C ALA A 124 -22.75 13.83 -1.67
N ALA A 125 -23.34 12.63 -1.59
CA ALA A 125 -24.06 12.16 -0.41
C ALA A 125 -23.14 12.04 0.83
N LEU A 126 -21.87 11.70 0.62
CA LEU A 126 -20.85 11.57 1.67
C LEU A 126 -20.07 12.87 1.91
N ASN A 127 -20.36 13.95 1.17
CA ASN A 127 -19.58 15.19 1.16
C ASN A 127 -18.06 14.95 0.97
N ALA A 128 -17.72 14.00 0.10
CA ALA A 128 -16.37 13.60 -0.24
C ALA A 128 -15.94 14.22 -1.59
N ARG A 129 -14.62 14.25 -1.84
CA ARG A 129 -14.08 14.69 -3.14
C ARG A 129 -14.50 13.71 -4.24
N PRO A 130 -14.90 14.19 -5.45
CA PRO A 130 -15.18 13.33 -6.58
C PRO A 130 -13.96 12.49 -6.99
N VAL A 131 -14.21 11.30 -7.53
CA VAL A 131 -13.15 10.41 -8.00
C VAL A 131 -12.57 10.94 -9.31
N ASP A 132 -11.24 11.07 -9.37
CA ASP A 132 -10.52 11.59 -10.55
C ASP A 132 -10.34 10.51 -11.65
N GLY A 133 -10.30 9.23 -11.28
CA GLY A 133 -10.08 8.11 -12.19
C GLY A 133 -10.63 6.78 -11.66
N ILE A 134 -11.21 5.96 -12.53
CA ILE A 134 -11.69 4.61 -12.21
C ILE A 134 -10.87 3.60 -13.01
N VAL A 135 -10.34 2.58 -12.35
CA VAL A 135 -9.67 1.45 -12.98
C VAL A 135 -10.55 0.21 -12.78
N LEU A 136 -10.74 -0.56 -13.85
CA LEU A 136 -11.37 -1.87 -13.79
C LEU A 136 -10.31 -2.95 -14.07
N ASP A 137 -10.26 -3.97 -13.23
CA ASP A 137 -9.46 -5.18 -13.45
C ASP A 137 -10.36 -6.43 -13.40
N GLU A 138 -9.78 -7.60 -13.67
CA GLU A 138 -10.51 -8.88 -13.64
C GLU A 138 -10.73 -9.40 -12.20
N ASN A 139 -10.20 -8.71 -11.19
CA ASN A 139 -10.31 -9.14 -9.82
C ASN A 139 -11.67 -8.72 -9.25
N TYR A 140 -12.32 -9.62 -8.52
CA TYR A 140 -13.53 -9.28 -7.77
C TYR A 140 -13.15 -8.56 -6.46
N ASN A 141 -12.58 -7.36 -6.58
CA ASN A 141 -12.16 -6.51 -5.47
C ASN A 141 -12.46 -5.04 -5.78
N ALA A 142 -12.75 -4.25 -4.75
CA ALA A 142 -12.91 -2.80 -4.87
C ALA A 142 -12.03 -2.12 -3.82
N ALA A 143 -11.08 -1.31 -4.29
CA ALA A 143 -10.17 -0.56 -3.44
C ALA A 143 -10.10 0.90 -3.89
N TYR A 144 -9.86 1.80 -2.93
CA TYR A 144 -9.62 3.21 -3.19
C TYR A 144 -8.17 3.54 -2.84
N SER A 145 -7.50 4.27 -3.73
CA SER A 145 -6.15 4.77 -3.46
C SER A 145 -5.96 6.18 -4.02
N VAL A 146 -5.10 6.95 -3.36
CA VAL A 146 -4.66 8.26 -3.83
C VAL A 146 -3.28 8.09 -4.46
N VAL A 147 -3.20 8.43 -5.75
CA VAL A 147 -1.99 8.34 -6.57
C VAL A 147 -1.51 9.75 -6.92
N GLY A 148 -0.19 9.95 -6.99
CA GLY A 148 0.42 11.26 -7.27
C GLY A 148 1.28 11.80 -6.13
N TRP A 149 1.91 12.95 -6.39
CA TRP A 149 2.92 13.57 -5.51
C TRP A 149 2.30 14.22 -4.26
N GLN A 150 1.09 14.77 -4.37
CA GLN A 150 0.36 15.33 -3.24
C GLN A 150 -0.48 14.25 -2.57
N ARG A 151 0.12 13.58 -1.60
CA ARG A 151 -0.63 12.90 -0.55
C ARG A 151 -0.97 13.94 0.51
N GLN A 152 -2.27 14.07 0.79
CA GLN A 152 -2.95 14.88 1.81
C GLN A 152 -3.59 16.17 1.30
#